data_AF-I4CYT8-F1
#
_entry.id   AF-I4CYT8-F1
#
_cell.length_a   1.000
_cell.length_b   1.000
_cell.length_c   1.000
_cell.angle_alpha   90.00
_cell.angle_beta   90.00
_cell.angle_gamma   90.00
#
_symmetry.space_group_name_H-M   'P 1'
#
loop_
_entity.id
_entity.type
_entity.pdbx_description
1 polymer ?
#
loop_
_entity_poly.entity_id
_entity_poly.type
_entity_poly.pdbx_seq_one_letter_code
_entity_poly.pdbx_strand_id
1 'polypeptide(L)'
;MKKATIPEEKRSQSHGKFSTNAPCKNSRILTHFLTGATLNRFEAEKLGDHCLNSTISTLKNTHGLNIHRQWEKVPNRWGTPCHVRRYQLLDADKEQAARVLAQLLGRTPPSEL
;
A
#
# COMPACT_ATOMS: atom_id res chain seq x y z
N MET A 1 16.06 26.77 -24.07
CA MET A 1 15.62 25.36 -24.23
C MET A 1 14.11 25.32 -24.09
N LYS A 2 13.36 24.97 -25.15
CA LYS A 2 11.89 24.88 -25.09
C LYS A 2 11.52 23.58 -24.38
N LYS A 3 10.82 23.64 -23.24
CA LYS A 3 10.25 22.44 -22.61
C LYS A 3 9.09 21.97 -23.48
N ALA A 4 9.16 20.73 -23.96
CA ALA A 4 8.02 20.09 -24.62
C ALA A 4 7.02 19.66 -23.55
N THR A 5 5.86 20.33 -23.50
CA THR A 5 4.72 19.89 -22.71
C THR A 5 4.09 18.70 -23.43
N ILE A 6 4.20 17.51 -22.85
CA ILE A 6 3.52 16.32 -23.37
C ILE A 6 2.02 16.49 -23.09
N PRO A 7 1.13 16.40 -24.10
CA PRO A 7 -0.31 16.44 -23.88
C PRO A 7 -0.76 15.35 -22.91
N GLU A 8 -1.66 15.69 -22.00
CA GLU A 8 -2.18 14.80 -20.95
C GLU A 8 -2.75 13.48 -21.50
N GLU A 9 -3.24 13.54 -22.75
CA GLU A 9 -3.77 12.42 -23.54
C GLU A 9 -2.75 11.30 -23.84
N LYS A 10 -1.44 11.59 -23.80
CA LYS A 10 -0.37 10.60 -24.04
C LYS A 10 0.17 9.94 -22.76
N ARG A 11 -0.35 10.28 -21.58
CA ARG A 11 -0.01 9.51 -20.38
C ARG A 11 -0.63 8.12 -20.50
N SER A 12 0.22 7.10 -20.56
CA SER A 12 -0.20 5.70 -20.53
C SER A 12 -1.01 5.45 -19.27
N GLN A 13 -2.34 5.46 -19.41
CA GLN A 13 -3.24 4.91 -18.42
C GLN A 13 -3.13 3.40 -18.51
N SER A 14 -2.08 2.81 -17.91
CA SER A 14 -2.04 1.37 -17.68
C SER A 14 -3.00 1.02 -16.54
N HIS A 15 -4.29 1.31 -16.70
CA HIS A 15 -5.34 0.69 -15.92
C HIS A 15 -5.50 -0.72 -16.47
N GLY A 16 -4.52 -1.59 -16.16
CA GLY A 16 -4.69 -3.02 -16.35
C GLY A 16 -5.90 -3.44 -15.53
N LYS A 17 -7.04 -3.67 -16.19
CA LYS A 17 -8.18 -4.38 -15.60
C LYS A 17 -7.72 -5.81 -15.35
N PHE A 18 -7.07 -6.05 -14.22
CA PHE A 18 -6.78 -7.39 -13.75
C PHE A 18 -8.05 -7.96 -13.13
N SER A 19 -8.90 -8.59 -13.95
CA SER A 19 -9.95 -9.48 -13.47
C SER A 19 -9.36 -10.87 -13.25
N THR A 20 -8.71 -11.10 -12.11
CA THR A 20 -8.49 -12.45 -11.60
C THR A 20 -8.62 -12.39 -10.09
N ASN A 21 -9.34 -13.35 -9.49
CA ASN A 21 -9.60 -13.48 -8.04
C ASN A 21 -8.32 -13.69 -7.18
N ALA A 22 -7.14 -13.41 -7.72
CA ALA A 22 -5.87 -13.53 -7.04
C ALA A 22 -5.65 -12.29 -6.14
N PRO A 23 -5.20 -12.48 -4.88
CA PRO A 23 -4.88 -11.37 -3.99
C PRO A 23 -3.82 -10.45 -4.62
N CYS A 24 -4.21 -9.22 -4.95
CA CYS A 24 -3.28 -8.20 -5.43
C CYS A 24 -2.36 -7.74 -4.29
N LYS A 25 -1.22 -7.09 -4.60
CA LYS A 25 -0.26 -6.62 -3.58
C LYS A 25 -0.91 -5.77 -2.48
N ASN A 26 -1.91 -4.94 -2.83
CA ASN A 26 -2.64 -4.12 -1.86
C ASN A 26 -3.39 -4.99 -0.85
N SER A 27 -4.11 -6.02 -1.31
CA SER A 27 -4.85 -6.94 -0.44
C SER A 27 -3.93 -7.75 0.49
N ARG A 28 -2.76 -8.18 0.00
CA ARG A 28 -1.75 -8.89 0.81
C ARG A 28 -1.24 -7.99 1.93
N ILE A 29 -0.75 -6.79 1.61
CA ILE A 29 -0.24 -5.85 2.60
C ILE A 29 -1.33 -5.45 3.61
N LEU A 30 -2.55 -5.21 3.15
CA LEU A 30 -3.67 -4.85 4.03
C LEU A 30 -4.04 -5.99 4.99
N THR A 31 -3.97 -7.24 4.54
CA THR A 31 -4.16 -8.42 5.40
C THR A 31 -3.14 -8.44 6.54
N HIS A 32 -1.87 -8.19 6.25
CA HIS A 32 -0.83 -8.10 7.29
C HIS A 32 -1.06 -6.95 8.27
N PHE A 33 -1.49 -5.78 7.79
CA PHE A 33 -1.83 -4.68 8.69
C PHE A 33 -3.02 -4.99 9.61
N LEU A 34 -4.02 -5.71 9.12
CA LEU A 34 -5.18 -6.11 9.92
C LEU A 34 -4.84 -7.10 11.06
N THR A 35 -3.75 -7.85 10.95
CA THR A 35 -3.25 -8.67 12.08
C THR A 35 -2.52 -7.84 13.14
N GLY A 36 -2.44 -6.51 12.99
CA GLY A 36 -1.68 -5.62 13.85
C GLY A 36 -0.19 -5.55 13.52
N ALA A 37 0.26 -6.16 12.41
CA ALA A 37 1.65 -6.05 12.01
C ALA A 37 1.99 -4.61 11.59
N THR A 38 3.25 -4.25 11.75
CA THR A 38 3.81 -3.02 11.17
C THR A 38 4.84 -3.44 10.13
N LEU A 39 5.02 -2.63 9.08
CA LEU A 39 5.92 -2.96 7.99
C LEU A 39 6.78 -1.77 7.59
N ASN A 40 8.05 -2.03 7.31
CA ASN A 40 8.87 -1.18 6.45
C ASN A 40 9.08 -1.83 5.07
N ARG A 41 9.73 -1.10 4.16
CA ARG A 41 9.92 -1.56 2.77
C ARG A 41 10.67 -2.90 2.66
N PHE A 42 11.59 -3.20 3.57
CA PHE A 42 12.40 -4.42 3.51
C PHE A 42 11.63 -5.65 3.97
N GLU A 43 10.71 -5.49 4.92
CA GLU A 43 9.79 -6.54 5.33
C GLU A 43 8.71 -6.78 4.28
N ALA A 44 8.14 -5.71 3.73
CA ALA A 44 7.14 -5.80 2.67
C ALA A 44 7.67 -6.47 1.39
N GLU A 45 8.97 -6.31 1.09
CA GLU A 45 9.62 -7.01 -0.02
C GLU A 45 9.50 -8.54 0.13
N LYS A 46 9.66 -9.07 1.34
CA LYS A 46 9.49 -10.52 1.61
C LYS A 46 8.06 -11.00 1.39
N LEU A 47 7.09 -10.08 1.39
CA LEU A 47 5.67 -10.33 1.11
C LEU A 47 5.32 -10.12 -0.37
N GLY A 48 6.31 -9.81 -1.21
CA GLY A 48 6.15 -9.55 -2.64
C GLY A 48 5.82 -8.11 -3.00
N ASP A 49 5.96 -7.14 -2.07
CA ASP A 49 5.79 -5.72 -2.36
C ASP A 49 7.12 -4.95 -2.32
N HIS A 50 7.72 -4.76 -3.49
CA HIS A 50 8.96 -3.99 -3.63
C HIS A 50 8.76 -2.47 -3.49
N CYS A 51 7.52 -1.98 -3.57
CA CYS A 51 7.20 -0.56 -3.61
C CYS A 51 6.17 -0.18 -2.54
N LEU A 52 6.43 -0.57 -1.29
CA LEU A 52 5.52 -0.32 -0.16
C LEU A 52 5.03 1.14 -0.11
N ASN A 53 5.90 2.13 -0.28
CA ASN A 53 5.51 3.54 -0.24
C ASN A 53 4.42 3.88 -1.28
N SER A 54 4.50 3.29 -2.47
CA SER A 54 3.48 3.45 -3.52
C SER A 54 2.19 2.74 -3.14
N THR A 55 2.27 1.51 -2.61
CA THR A 55 1.11 0.77 -2.10
C THR A 55 0.38 1.56 -1.01
N ILE A 56 1.10 2.13 -0.04
CA ILE A 56 0.52 3.00 1.00
C ILE A 56 -0.11 4.26 0.41
N SER A 57 0.48 4.84 -0.62
CA SER A 57 -0.10 5.98 -1.35
C SER A 57 -1.43 5.61 -2.00
N THR A 58 -1.51 4.43 -2.65
CA THR A 58 -2.76 3.91 -3.22
C THR A 58 -3.80 3.63 -2.14
N LEU A 59 -3.43 2.97 -1.04
CA LEU A 59 -4.34 2.70 0.08
C LEU A 59 -4.92 3.99 0.68
N LYS A 60 -4.11 5.04 0.80
CA LYS A 60 -4.58 6.35 1.29
C LYS A 60 -5.48 7.06 0.27
N ASN A 61 -5.00 7.25 -0.96
CA ASN A 61 -5.65 8.15 -1.92
C ASN A 61 -6.86 7.50 -2.60
N THR A 62 -6.82 6.19 -2.82
CA THR A 62 -7.91 5.46 -3.51
C THR A 62 -8.93 4.91 -2.52
N HIS A 63 -8.51 4.50 -1.33
CA HIS A 63 -9.38 3.82 -0.36
C HIS A 63 -9.61 4.59 0.94
N GLY A 64 -8.99 5.77 1.10
CA GLY A 64 -9.19 6.64 2.27
C GLY A 64 -8.57 6.13 3.56
N LEU A 65 -7.68 5.14 3.52
CA LEU A 65 -7.10 4.56 4.73
C LEU A 65 -6.02 5.47 5.34
N ASN A 66 -6.14 5.77 6.64
CA ASN A 66 -5.10 6.48 7.37
C ASN A 66 -4.08 5.49 7.94
N ILE A 67 -2.95 5.38 7.23
CA ILE A 67 -1.81 4.56 7.67
C ILE A 67 -0.77 5.49 8.30
N HIS A 68 -0.49 5.26 9.59
CA HIS A 68 0.52 6.00 10.35
C HIS A 68 1.92 5.77 9.77
N ARG A 69 2.78 6.80 9.84
CA ARG A 69 4.10 6.81 9.19
C ARG A 69 5.16 7.35 10.15
N GLN A 70 6.14 6.51 10.49
CA GLN A 70 7.27 6.92 11.33
C GLN A 70 8.59 6.70 10.60
N TRP A 71 9.57 7.57 10.83
CA TRP A 71 10.93 7.33 10.35
C TRP A 71 11.63 6.26 11.20
N GLU A 72 12.29 5.33 10.55
CA GLU A 72 13.03 4.23 11.15
C GLU A 72 14.44 4.18 10.53
N LYS A 73 15.47 3.99 11.37
CA LYS A 73 16.84 3.75 10.90
C LYS A 73 17.08 2.24 10.81
N VAL A 74 17.43 1.76 9.63
CA VAL A 74 17.71 0.34 9.36
C VAL A 74 19.18 0.17 8.98
N PRO A 75 19.91 -0.77 9.60
CA PRO A 75 21.30 -1.06 9.23
C PRO A 75 21.45 -1.38 7.75
N ASN A 76 22.56 -0.94 7.14
CA ASN A 76 22.95 -1.36 5.80
C ASN A 76 24.39 -1.91 5.83
N ARG A 77 24.85 -2.44 4.69
CA ARG A 77 26.20 -3.04 4.56
C ARG A 77 27.32 -2.01 4.42
N TRP A 78 27.01 -0.72 4.35
CA TRP A 78 27.95 0.36 4.02
C TRP A 78 28.16 1.34 5.18
N GLY A 79 28.04 0.85 6.42
CA GLY A 79 28.43 1.56 7.64
C GLY A 79 27.39 2.55 8.18
N THR A 80 26.63 3.26 7.33
CA THR A 80 25.65 4.26 7.79
C THR A 80 24.22 3.74 7.63
N PRO A 81 23.41 3.66 8.70
CA PRO A 81 22.03 3.22 8.61
C PRO A 81 21.21 4.02 7.59
N CYS A 82 20.33 3.33 6.86
CA CYS A 82 19.39 3.93 5.93
C CYS A 82 18.13 4.38 6.69
N HIS A 83 17.55 5.52 6.31
CA HIS A 83 16.24 5.93 6.81
C HIS A 83 15.13 5.35 5.93
N VAL A 84 14.21 4.63 6.54
CA VAL A 84 13.00 4.12 5.91
C VAL A 84 11.77 4.55 6.68
N ARG A 85 10.59 4.36 6.08
CA ARG A 85 9.32 4.57 6.77
C ARG A 85 8.80 3.25 7.32
N ARG A 86 8.46 3.24 8.60
CA ARG A 86 7.61 2.23 9.23
C ARG A 86 6.15 2.66 9.08
N TYR A 87 5.32 1.74 8.65
CA TYR A 87 3.89 1.91 8.46
C TYR A 87 3.11 1.02 9.42
N GLN A 88 2.03 1.57 9.95
CA GLN A 88 1.11 0.89 10.86
C GLN A 88 -0.31 1.34 10.59
N LEU A 89 -1.25 0.39 10.59
CA LEU A 89 -2.67 0.69 10.58
C LEU A 89 -3.12 1.07 12.00
N LEU A 90 -3.82 2.20 12.12
CA LEU A 90 -4.38 2.63 13.39
C LEU A 90 -5.63 1.83 13.72
N ASP A 91 -5.93 1.66 15.01
CA ASP A 91 -7.10 0.91 15.45
C ASP A 91 -8.41 1.49 14.91
N ALA A 92 -8.50 2.82 14.86
CA ALA A 92 -9.64 3.55 14.31
C ALA A 92 -9.91 3.23 12.82
N ASP A 93 -8.89 2.82 12.06
CA ASP A 93 -8.99 2.53 10.63
C ASP A 93 -9.16 1.02 10.34
N LYS A 94 -9.15 0.15 11.36
CA LYS A 94 -9.24 -1.32 11.18
C LYS A 94 -10.53 -1.75 10.50
N GLU A 95 -11.65 -1.15 10.88
CA GLU A 95 -12.95 -1.50 10.30
C GLU A 95 -13.01 -1.12 8.81
N GLN A 96 -12.61 0.10 8.47
CA GLN A 96 -12.54 0.56 7.09
C GLN A 96 -11.55 -0.28 6.27
N ALA A 97 -10.40 -0.64 6.85
CA ALA A 97 -9.43 -1.53 6.21
C ALA A 97 -10.01 -2.92 5.91
N ALA A 98 -10.82 -3.49 6.81
CA ALA A 98 -11.48 -4.77 6.58
C ALA A 98 -12.50 -4.68 5.43
N ARG A 99 -13.27 -3.58 5.35
CA ARG A 99 -14.21 -3.32 4.23
C ARG A 99 -13.47 -3.20 2.90
N VAL A 100 -12.38 -2.45 2.87
CA VAL A 100 -11.52 -2.30 1.67
C VAL A 100 -10.91 -3.65 1.27
N LEU A 101 -10.45 -4.45 2.23
CA LEU A 101 -9.93 -5.78 1.94
C LEU A 101 -10.99 -6.68 1.30
N ALA A 102 -12.23 -6.67 1.83
CA ALA A 102 -13.34 -7.42 1.24
C ALA A 102 -13.58 -7.00 -0.22
N GLN A 103 -13.64 -5.70 -0.49
CA GLN A 103 -13.79 -5.16 -1.84
C GLN A 103 -12.65 -5.59 -2.78
N LEU A 104 -11.39 -5.49 -2.33
CA LEU A 104 -10.22 -5.90 -3.11
C LEU A 104 -10.21 -7.40 -3.44
N LEU A 105 -10.81 -8.23 -2.58
CA LEU A 105 -10.94 -9.68 -2.79
C LEU A 105 -12.21 -10.06 -3.57
N GLY A 106 -13.01 -9.10 -4.01
CA GLY A 106 -14.30 -9.36 -4.65
C GLY A 106 -15.34 -10.00 -3.72
N ARG A 107 -15.18 -9.84 -2.40
CA ARG A 107 -16.11 -10.32 -1.38
C ARG A 107 -17.07 -9.20 -1.00
N THR A 108 -18.31 -9.56 -0.70
CA THR A 108 -19.28 -8.63 -0.08
C THR A 108 -18.74 -8.19 1.28
N PRO A 109 -18.67 -6.88 1.59
CA PRO A 109 -18.26 -6.44 2.91
C PRO A 109 -19.23 -6.98 3.98
N PRO A 110 -18.75 -7.32 5.19
CA PRO A 110 -19.64 -7.72 6.28
C PRO A 110 -20.59 -6.55 6.55
N SER A 111 -21.88 -6.81 6.38
CA SER A 111 -22.97 -5.91 6.78
C SER A 111 -22.85 -5.62 8.27
N GLU A 112 -22.90 -4.34 8.63
CA GLU A 112 -22.98 -3.87 10.02
C GLU A 112 -24.08 -4.66 10.76
N LEU A 113 -23.74 -5.26 11.91
CA LEU A 113 -24.67 -5.91 12.84
C LEU A 113 -25.23 -4.89 13.82
#